data_AF-A0A3S0S0T8-F1
#
_entry.id   AF-A0A3S0S0T8-F1
#
_cell.length_a   1.000
_cell.length_b   1.000
_cell.length_c   1.000
_cell.angle_alpha   90.00
_cell.angle_beta   90.00
_cell.angle_gamma   90.00
#
_symmetry.space_group_name_H-M   'P 1'
#
loop_
_entity.id
_entity.type
_entity.pdbx_description
1 polymer ?
#
loop_
_entity_poly.entity_id
_entity_poly.type
_entity_poly.pdbx_seq_one_letter_code
_entity_poly.pdbx_strand_id
1 'polypeptide(L)'
;MAEPEIYCPLCAWRPLGSSRWLCSRRMGGCGTQWNTFWTGGVCPGCGYRWEITACLACRKFSLHRDWYHWPEPQTQGEQQEQELETSSH
;
A
#
# COMPACT_ATOMS: atom_id res chain seq x y z
N MET A 1 -8.86 4.87 -11.97
CA MET A 1 -8.68 4.61 -10.53
C MET A 1 -7.25 4.98 -10.20
N ALA A 2 -7.03 5.83 -9.19
CA ALA A 2 -5.68 6.18 -8.77
C ALA A 2 -4.97 4.96 -8.17
N GLU A 3 -3.65 4.85 -8.33
CA GLU A 3 -2.88 3.75 -7.74
C GLU A 3 -2.67 4.01 -6.23
N PRO A 4 -2.80 3.01 -5.34
CA PRO A 4 -2.67 3.24 -3.91
C PRO A 4 -1.22 3.49 -3.52
N GLU A 5 -1.00 4.40 -2.58
CA GLU A 5 0.28 4.53 -1.89
C GLU A 5 0.45 3.39 -0.88
N ILE A 6 1.64 2.82 -0.82
CA ILE A 6 1.95 1.71 0.09
C ILE A 6 2.88 2.20 1.20
N TYR A 7 2.39 2.27 2.43
CA TYR A 7 3.22 2.59 3.59
C TYR A 7 2.65 2.03 4.90
N CYS A 8 3.53 1.86 5.88
CA CYS A 8 3.14 1.36 7.19
C CYS A 8 2.13 2.32 7.86
N PRO A 9 0.92 1.85 8.23
CA PRO A 9 -0.11 2.71 8.82
C PRO A 9 0.28 3.26 10.21
N LEU A 10 1.34 2.72 10.83
CA LEU A 10 1.76 3.09 12.17
C LEU A 10 2.94 4.07 12.20
N CYS A 11 3.75 4.13 11.14
CA CYS A 11 4.99 4.95 11.14
C CYS A 11 5.33 5.56 9.79
N ALA A 12 4.46 5.42 8.78
CA ALA A 12 4.64 5.93 7.43
C ALA A 12 5.88 5.40 6.66
N TRP A 13 6.58 4.38 7.18
CA TRP A 13 7.68 3.75 6.45
C TRP A 13 7.19 3.12 5.14
N ARG A 14 7.88 3.43 4.04
CA ARG A 14 7.61 2.92 2.69
C ARG A 14 8.50 1.73 2.35
N PRO A 15 7.93 0.58 1.97
CA PRO A 15 8.71 -0.57 1.53
C PRO A 15 9.39 -0.29 0.19
N LEU A 16 10.65 -0.70 0.07
CA LEU A 16 11.39 -0.66 -1.19
C LEU A 16 11.09 -1.91 -2.01
N GLY A 17 11.37 -1.88 -3.31
CA GLY A 17 11.28 -3.07 -4.17
C GLY A 17 12.17 -4.23 -3.69
N SER A 18 13.23 -3.95 -2.94
CA SER A 18 14.13 -4.92 -2.32
C SER A 18 13.68 -5.41 -0.93
N SER A 19 12.62 -4.84 -0.34
CA SER A 19 12.11 -5.31 0.96
C SER A 19 11.59 -6.75 0.86
N ARG A 20 11.92 -7.58 1.86
CA ARG A 20 11.58 -9.01 1.88
C ARG A 20 10.95 -9.40 3.21
N TRP A 21 9.91 -10.23 3.12
CA TRP A 21 9.28 -10.94 4.22
C TRP A 21 9.43 -12.43 4.00
N LEU A 22 9.46 -13.17 5.10
CA LEU A 22 9.59 -14.62 5.10
C LEU A 22 8.22 -15.28 5.26
N CYS A 23 7.93 -16.26 4.42
CA CYS A 23 6.72 -17.08 4.52
C CYS A 23 6.93 -18.06 5.67
N SER A 24 6.58 -17.65 6.90
CA SER A 24 6.96 -18.42 8.08
C SER A 24 6.36 -19.82 8.09
N ARG A 25 7.22 -20.84 8.11
CA ARG A 25 6.83 -22.25 8.24
C ARG A 25 6.06 -22.54 9.53
N ARG A 26 6.25 -21.72 10.57
CA ARG A 26 5.55 -21.86 11.85
C ARG A 26 4.04 -21.58 11.75
N MET A 27 3.62 -20.85 10.71
CA MET A 27 2.22 -20.48 10.47
C MET A 27 1.63 -21.21 9.25
N GLY A 28 2.27 -22.28 8.78
CA GLY A 28 1.85 -23.01 7.58
C GLY A 28 2.45 -22.50 6.26
N GLY A 29 3.42 -21.59 6.31
CA GLY A 29 4.14 -21.10 5.13
C GLY A 29 5.24 -22.05 4.62
N CYS A 30 5.84 -21.73 3.47
CA CYS A 30 6.86 -22.58 2.82
C CYS A 30 8.32 -22.10 3.00
N GLY A 31 8.55 -20.91 3.55
CA GLY A 31 9.88 -20.30 3.69
C GLY A 31 10.32 -19.41 2.52
N THR A 32 9.48 -19.18 1.52
CA THR A 32 9.77 -18.21 0.45
C THR A 32 10.01 -16.82 1.02
N GLN A 33 10.99 -16.10 0.48
CA GLN A 33 11.25 -14.70 0.78
C GLN A 33 10.81 -13.84 -0.41
N TRP A 34 9.90 -12.90 -0.19
CA TRP A 34 9.37 -12.04 -1.26
C TRP A 34 8.90 -10.70 -0.70
N ASN A 35 8.64 -9.73 -1.59
CA ASN A 35 7.93 -8.52 -1.20
C ASN A 35 6.43 -8.82 -1.19
N THR A 36 5.79 -8.70 -0.02
CA THR A 36 4.36 -9.04 0.15
C THR A 36 3.45 -8.23 -0.76
N PHE A 37 3.85 -7.00 -1.12
CA PHE A 37 3.03 -6.10 -1.93
C PHE A 37 2.99 -6.48 -3.41
N TRP A 38 3.93 -7.29 -3.90
CA TRP A 38 3.91 -7.79 -5.29
C TRP A 38 2.71 -8.68 -5.61
N THR A 39 2.15 -9.32 -4.58
CA THR A 39 1.11 -10.34 -4.71
C THR A 39 -0.08 -10.10 -3.77
N GLY A 40 -0.19 -8.89 -3.21
CA GLY A 40 -1.26 -8.57 -2.25
C GLY A 40 -1.28 -9.48 -1.01
N GLY A 41 -0.10 -9.89 -0.53
CA GLY A 41 0.05 -10.72 0.66
C GLY A 41 -0.04 -12.23 0.40
N VAL A 42 -0.22 -12.66 -0.85
CA VAL A 42 -0.25 -14.10 -1.21
C VAL A 42 1.15 -14.62 -1.47
N CYS A 43 1.58 -15.67 -0.77
CA CYS A 43 2.89 -16.26 -0.97
C CYS A 43 2.99 -16.90 -2.37
N PRO A 44 3.96 -16.52 -3.23
CA PRO A 44 4.10 -17.09 -4.56
C PRO A 44 4.57 -18.56 -4.55
N GLY A 45 5.15 -19.02 -3.44
CA GLY A 45 5.63 -20.41 -3.32
C GLY A 45 4.58 -21.42 -2.89
N CYS A 46 3.58 -21.03 -2.10
CA CYS A 46 2.58 -21.97 -1.55
C CYS A 46 1.13 -21.48 -1.58
N GLY A 47 0.87 -20.25 -2.07
CA GLY A 47 -0.47 -19.68 -2.13
C GLY A 47 -1.05 -19.21 -0.78
N TYR A 48 -0.32 -19.36 0.33
CA TYR A 48 -0.79 -18.90 1.64
C TYR A 48 -1.02 -17.38 1.65
N ARG A 49 -2.20 -16.93 2.07
CA ARG A 49 -2.57 -15.51 2.14
C ARG A 49 -2.29 -14.95 3.54
N TRP A 50 -1.35 -14.01 3.61
CA TRP A 50 -1.02 -13.29 4.83
C TRP A 50 -1.95 -12.11 5.05
N GLU A 51 -2.75 -12.16 6.12
CA GLU A 51 -3.66 -11.07 6.49
C GLU A 51 -2.97 -9.94 7.27
N ILE A 52 -1.79 -10.22 7.83
CA ILE A 52 -0.96 -9.27 8.58
C ILE A 52 0.42 -9.14 7.93
N THR A 53 1.01 -7.95 8.03
CA THR A 53 2.37 -7.68 7.56
C THR A 53 3.15 -6.95 8.63
N ALA A 54 4.36 -7.44 8.90
CA ALA A 54 5.28 -6.82 9.85
C ALA A 54 5.95 -5.60 9.21
N CYS A 55 6.01 -4.47 9.90
CA CYS A 55 6.83 -3.35 9.43
C CYS A 55 8.32 -3.63 9.68
N LEU A 56 9.17 -3.44 8.66
CA LEU A 56 10.61 -3.65 8.79
C LEU A 56 11.30 -2.53 9.57
N ALA A 57 10.70 -1.34 9.65
CA ALA A 57 11.20 -0.21 10.42
C ALA A 57 10.74 -0.24 11.89
N CYS A 58 9.42 -0.15 12.14
CA CYS A 58 8.90 -0.06 13.51
C CYS A 58 8.62 -1.43 14.17
N ARG A 59 8.80 -2.54 13.44
CA ARG A 59 8.66 -3.93 13.94
C ARG A 59 7.27 -4.33 14.45
N LYS A 60 6.26 -3.45 14.36
CA LYS A 60 4.86 -3.75 14.67
C LYS A 60 4.18 -4.45 13.49
N PHE A 61 3.11 -5.19 13.78
CA PHE A 61 2.24 -5.80 12.78
C PHE A 61 1.02 -4.91 12.52
N SER A 62 0.58 -4.88 11.28
CA SER A 62 -0.69 -4.26 10.88
C SER A 62 -1.37 -5.16 9.85
N LEU A 63 -2.69 -5.02 9.66
CA LEU A 63 -3.39 -5.76 8.62
C LEU A 63 -2.79 -5.39 7.26
N HIS A 64 -2.60 -6.35 6.38
CA HIS A 64 -1.98 -6.13 5.07
C HIS A 64 -2.77 -5.09 4.25
N ARG A 65 -4.10 -5.10 4.36
CA ARG A 65 -4.98 -4.14 3.68
C ARG A 65 -4.77 -2.68 4.14
N ASP A 66 -4.38 -2.46 5.40
CA ASP A 66 -4.19 -1.13 5.98
C ASP A 66 -2.89 -0.46 5.49
N TRP A 67 -2.05 -1.19 4.73
CA TRP A 67 -0.88 -0.62 4.09
C TRP A 67 -1.20 0.12 2.79
N TYR A 68 -2.40 -0.10 2.22
CA TYR A 68 -2.83 0.52 0.97
C TYR A 68 -3.66 1.77 1.25
N HIS A 69 -3.13 2.93 0.87
CA HIS A 69 -3.76 4.23 1.07
C HIS A 69 -4.17 4.80 -0.28
N TRP A 70 -5.46 4.99 -0.50
CA TRP A 70 -5.99 5.48 -1.76
C TRP A 70 -6.08 7.00 -1.72
N PRO A 71 -5.40 7.73 -2.61
CA PRO A 71 -5.58 9.17 -2.68
C PRO A 71 -7.00 9.49 -3.13
N GLU A 72 -7.61 10.51 -2.52
CA GLU A 72 -8.90 11.01 -2.98
C GLU A 72 -8.77 11.57 -4.40
N PRO A 73 -9.75 11.34 -5.29
CA PRO A 73 -9.74 11.94 -6.60
C PRO A 73 -9.75 13.46 -6.45
N GLN A 74 -8.73 14.13 -6.99
CA GLN A 74 -8.67 15.58 -7.04
C GLN A 74 -9.79 16.07 -7.97
N THR A 75 -10.89 16.56 -7.41
CA THR A 75 -11.94 17.24 -8.17
C THR A 75 -11.38 18.58 -8.64
N GLN A 76 -10.68 18.59 -9.77
CA GLN A 76 -10.34 19.82 -10.48
C GLN A 76 -11.60 20.31 -11.20
N GLY A 77 -12.44 21.09 -10.52
CA GLY A 77 -13.75 21.49 -11.05
C GLY A 77 -14.31 22.83 -10.54
N GLU A 78 -13.51 23.71 -9.94
CA GLU A 78 -14.01 24.98 -9.37
C GLU A 78 -13.23 26.24 -9.78
N GLN A 79 -12.34 26.16 -10.78
CA GLN A 79 -11.51 27.31 -11.20
C GLN A 79 -11.75 27.81 -12.63
N GLN A 80 -12.67 27.21 -13.41
CA GLN A 80 -12.90 27.64 -14.80
C GLN A 80 -14.07 28.63 -14.96
N GLU A 81 -14.95 28.78 -13.96
CA GLU A 81 -16.09 29.71 -14.02
C GLU A 81 -15.71 31.16 -13.66
N GLN A 82 -14.65 31.38 -12.87
CA GLN A 82 -14.26 32.72 -12.41
C GLN A 82 -13.45 33.55 -13.42
N GLU A 83 -12.82 32.95 -14.43
CA GLU A 83 -12.04 33.68 -15.44
C GLU A 83 -12.91 34.23 -16.60
N LEU A 84 -14.07 33.60 -16.85
CA LEU A 84 -15.04 34.06 -17.86
C LEU A 84 -15.89 35.24 -17.37
N GLU A 85 -16.16 35.36 -16.07
CA GLU A 85 -16.91 36.49 -15.50
C GLU A 85 -16.05 37.75 -15.30
N THR A 86 -14.73 37.62 -15.15
CA THR A 86 -13.83 38.77 -14.96
C THR A 86 -13.30 39.35 -16.28
N SER A 87 -13.49 38.67 -17.41
CA SER A 87 -13.16 39.19 -18.76
C SER A 87 -14.32 39.88 -19.46
N SER A 88 -15.50 39.98 -18.82
CA SER A 88 -16.68 40.69 -19.35
C SER A 88 -17.03 41.98 -18.58
N HIS A 89 -16.07 42.57 -17.86
CA HIS A 89 -16.20 43.93 -17.32
C HIS A 89 -15.12 44.86 -17.87
#